data_AF-A0AAQ3LIY3-F1
#
_entry.id   AF-A0AAQ3LIY3-F1
#
_cell.length_a   1.000
_cell.length_b   1.000
_cell.length_c   1.000
_cell.angle_alpha   90.00
_cell.angle_beta   90.00
_cell.angle_gamma   90.00
#
_symmetry.space_group_name_H-M   'P 1'
#
loop_
_entity.id
_entity.type
_entity.pdbx_description
1 polymer ?
#
loop_
_entity_poly.entity_id
_entity_poly.type
_entity_poly.pdbx_seq_one_letter_code
_entity_poly.pdbx_strand_id
1 'polypeptide(L)'
;MKISIEVNRSHEREKAARLGREATALKSSGDMDGAIQCLREVKRLMVANPSGCTVQQWLRLPLYLQLAGRFDEAMGEFQELLASPPLARDLRATGRRLESKDVLNMLLHSDFAAIYDKMRLACRREGLTEEAEQYRRLADEHDLGWQRLNEKVNC
;
A
#
# COMPACT_ATOMS: atom_id res chain seq x y z
N MET A 1 -30.61 12.44 -2.59
CA MET A 1 -30.15 11.20 -1.91
C MET A 1 -28.61 11.03 -1.93
N LYS A 2 -27.82 12.11 -1.79
CA LYS A 2 -26.34 12.07 -1.68
C LYS A 2 -25.83 11.99 -0.24
N ILE A 3 -26.59 12.56 0.69
CA ILE A 3 -26.21 12.75 2.10
C ILE A 3 -25.92 11.40 2.79
N SER A 4 -26.75 10.37 2.57
CA SER A 4 -26.58 9.06 3.22
C SER A 4 -25.30 8.32 2.80
N ILE A 5 -24.85 8.50 1.55
CA ILE A 5 -23.65 7.81 1.02
C ILE A 5 -22.37 8.51 1.51
N GLU A 6 -22.36 9.85 1.54
CA GLU A 6 -21.22 10.61 2.06
C GLU A 6 -21.01 10.41 3.56
N VAL A 7 -22.10 10.40 4.35
CA VAL A 7 -22.04 10.13 5.79
C VAL A 7 -21.50 8.71 6.08
N ASN A 8 -21.92 7.72 5.30
CA ASN A 8 -21.43 6.34 5.45
C ASN A 8 -19.92 6.23 5.14
N ARG A 9 -19.44 6.87 4.06
CA ARG A 9 -18.01 6.89 3.70
C ARG A 9 -17.15 7.57 4.76
N SER A 10 -17.68 8.61 5.41
CA SER A 10 -16.99 9.29 6.52
C SER A 10 -16.84 8.35 7.73
N HIS A 11 -17.88 7.61 8.07
CA HIS A 11 -17.85 6.66 9.18
C HIS A 11 -16.88 5.49 8.95
N GLU A 12 -16.84 4.95 7.72
CA GLU A 12 -15.91 3.88 7.35
C GLU A 12 -14.44 4.33 7.44
N ARG A 13 -14.14 5.57 7.01
CA ARG A 13 -12.80 6.15 7.11
C ARG A 13 -12.39 6.37 8.57
N GLU A 14 -13.28 6.90 9.40
CA GLU A 14 -13.07 7.05 10.85
C GLU A 14 -12.80 5.69 11.50
N LYS A 15 -13.60 4.67 11.15
CA LYS A 15 -13.42 3.29 11.63
C LYS A 15 -12.07 2.72 11.20
N ALA A 16 -11.66 2.88 9.94
CA ALA A 16 -10.36 2.43 9.46
C ALA A 16 -9.21 3.13 10.20
N ALA A 17 -9.32 4.44 10.44
CA ALA A 17 -8.32 5.18 11.21
C ALA A 17 -8.25 4.69 12.67
N ARG A 18 -9.39 4.44 13.32
CA ARG A 18 -9.46 3.90 14.68
C ARG A 18 -8.79 2.51 14.76
N LEU A 19 -9.18 1.59 13.89
CA LEU A 19 -8.58 0.25 13.81
C LEU A 19 -7.09 0.31 13.47
N GLY A 20 -6.68 1.27 12.64
CA GLY A 20 -5.28 1.51 12.35
C GLY A 20 -4.47 1.95 13.57
N ARG A 21 -5.05 2.75 14.48
CA ARG A 21 -4.41 3.11 15.76
C ARG A 21 -4.38 1.93 16.73
N GLU A 22 -5.48 1.20 16.80
CA GLU A 22 -5.62 -0.02 17.60
C GLU A 22 -4.58 -1.08 17.21
N ALA A 23 -4.38 -1.31 15.91
CA ALA A 23 -3.33 -2.19 15.41
C ALA A 23 -1.93 -1.75 15.86
N THR A 24 -1.64 -0.45 15.89
CA THR A 24 -0.36 0.06 16.41
C THR A 24 -0.21 -0.21 17.89
N ALA A 25 -1.27 0.01 18.68
CA ALA A 25 -1.26 -0.25 20.12
C ALA A 25 -1.03 -1.74 20.42
N LEU A 26 -1.77 -2.64 19.75
CA LEU A 26 -1.65 -4.09 19.92
C LEU A 26 -0.27 -4.61 19.54
N LYS A 27 0.30 -4.14 18.42
CA LYS A 27 1.69 -4.44 18.05
C LYS A 27 2.66 -4.01 19.16
N SER A 28 2.51 -2.79 19.69
CA SER A 28 3.38 -2.27 20.75
C SER A 28 3.26 -3.05 22.06
N SER A 29 2.11 -3.66 22.35
CA SER A 29 1.91 -4.55 23.49
C SER A 29 2.30 -6.01 23.21
N GLY A 30 2.79 -6.33 22.01
CA GLY A 30 3.20 -7.68 21.61
C GLY A 30 2.06 -8.56 21.09
N ASP A 31 0.82 -8.08 21.04
CA ASP A 31 -0.31 -8.81 20.44
C ASP A 31 -0.31 -8.62 18.93
N MET A 32 0.55 -9.38 18.26
CA MET A 32 0.70 -9.32 16.81
C MET A 32 -0.51 -9.87 16.07
N ASP A 33 -1.18 -10.88 16.60
CA ASP A 33 -2.38 -11.46 15.97
C ASP A 33 -3.56 -10.50 16.02
N GLY A 34 -3.81 -9.86 17.17
CA GLY A 34 -4.83 -8.81 17.29
C GLY A 34 -4.53 -7.62 16.38
N ALA A 35 -3.26 -7.23 16.27
CA ALA A 35 -2.84 -6.16 15.36
C ALA A 35 -3.11 -6.51 13.89
N ILE A 36 -2.83 -7.74 13.47
CA ILE A 36 -3.08 -8.24 12.11
C ILE A 36 -4.59 -8.30 11.83
N GLN A 37 -5.41 -8.76 12.80
CA GLN A 37 -6.87 -8.76 12.66
C GLN A 37 -7.42 -7.35 12.40
N CYS A 38 -6.94 -6.35 13.17
CA CYS A 38 -7.30 -4.96 12.93
C CYS A 38 -6.91 -4.50 11.53
N LEU A 39 -5.71 -4.83 11.06
CA LEU A 39 -5.23 -4.43 9.73
C LEU A 39 -5.96 -5.14 8.58
N ARG A 40 -6.44 -6.38 8.77
CA ARG A 40 -7.31 -7.06 7.80
C ARG A 40 -8.64 -6.33 7.65
N GLU A 41 -9.25 -5.87 8.75
CA GLU A 41 -10.47 -5.07 8.68
C GLU A 41 -10.21 -3.68 8.08
N VAL A 42 -9.06 -3.05 8.37
CA VAL A 42 -8.62 -1.81 7.70
C VAL A 42 -8.52 -2.05 6.18
N LYS A 43 -7.84 -3.11 5.74
CA LYS A 43 -7.76 -3.50 4.32
C LYS A 43 -9.16 -3.68 3.72
N ARG A 44 -10.07 -4.37 4.40
CA ARG A 44 -11.46 -4.56 3.91
C ARG A 44 -12.18 -3.23 3.69
N LEU A 45 -12.06 -2.29 4.63
CA LEU A 45 -12.64 -0.94 4.51
C LEU A 45 -12.00 -0.14 3.38
N MET A 46 -10.68 -0.25 3.22
CA MET A 46 -9.94 0.41 2.14
C MET A 46 -10.27 -0.21 0.78
N VAL A 47 -10.54 -1.51 0.67
CA VAL A 47 -11.02 -2.13 -0.59
C VAL A 47 -12.41 -1.62 -0.95
N ALA A 48 -13.30 -1.48 0.03
CA ALA A 48 -14.64 -0.93 -0.18
C ALA A 48 -14.60 0.56 -0.59
N ASN A 49 -13.63 1.32 -0.07
CA ASN A 49 -13.47 2.73 -0.36
C ASN A 49 -11.98 3.11 -0.46
N PRO A 50 -11.33 2.81 -1.61
CA PRO A 50 -9.88 3.00 -1.76
C PRO A 50 -9.52 4.46 -2.00
N SER A 51 -10.50 5.36 -2.14
CA SER A 51 -10.23 6.74 -2.52
C SER A 51 -9.45 7.47 -1.43
N GLY A 52 -8.33 8.06 -1.83
CA GLY A 52 -7.41 8.78 -0.93
C GLY A 52 -6.58 7.89 -0.01
N CYS A 53 -6.60 6.57 -0.20
CA CYS A 53 -5.75 5.65 0.57
C CYS A 53 -4.33 5.63 0.00
N THR A 54 -3.34 5.96 0.83
CA THR A 54 -1.92 6.02 0.45
C THR A 54 -1.29 4.63 0.41
N VAL A 55 -0.23 4.45 -0.38
CA VAL A 55 0.57 3.21 -0.41
C VAL A 55 1.05 2.78 0.98
N GLN A 56 1.42 3.73 1.84
CA GLN A 56 1.88 3.44 3.19
C GLN A 56 0.79 2.81 4.06
N GLN A 57 -0.49 3.18 3.87
CA GLN A 57 -1.60 2.54 4.59
C GLN A 57 -1.79 1.09 4.13
N TRP A 58 -1.70 0.83 2.82
CA TRP A 58 -1.80 -0.52 2.26
C TRP A 58 -0.65 -1.42 2.69
N LEU A 59 0.57 -0.89 2.80
CA LEU A 59 1.77 -1.63 3.18
C LEU A 59 1.79 -2.09 4.65
N ARG A 60 0.89 -1.58 5.51
CA ARG A 60 0.91 -1.95 6.94
C ARG A 60 0.67 -3.42 7.18
N LEU A 61 -0.32 -4.01 6.50
CA LEU A 61 -0.69 -5.42 6.68
C LEU A 61 0.47 -6.38 6.32
N PRO A 62 1.07 -6.31 5.11
CA PRO A 62 2.20 -7.18 4.79
C PRO A 62 3.38 -6.98 5.74
N LEU A 63 3.67 -5.74 6.17
CA LEU A 63 4.74 -5.48 7.13
C LEU A 63 4.46 -6.12 8.50
N TYR A 64 3.21 -6.14 8.97
CA TYR A 64 2.87 -6.76 10.26
C TYR A 64 2.84 -8.28 10.18
N LEU A 65 2.34 -8.84 9.07
CA LEU A 65 2.42 -10.28 8.78
C LEU A 65 3.88 -10.74 8.82
N GLN A 66 4.77 -10.00 8.16
CA GLN A 66 6.18 -10.33 8.17
C GLN A 66 6.80 -10.31 9.57
N LEU A 67 6.51 -9.25 10.35
CA LEU A 67 7.00 -9.15 11.73
C LEU A 67 6.44 -10.26 12.64
N ALA A 68 5.32 -10.88 12.30
CA ALA A 68 4.76 -12.03 12.98
C ALA A 68 5.29 -13.39 12.45
N GLY A 69 6.31 -13.38 11.58
CA GLY A 69 6.88 -14.59 10.98
C GLY A 69 6.01 -15.22 9.88
N ARG A 70 4.97 -14.51 9.41
CA ARG A 70 4.03 -14.98 8.39
C ARG A 70 4.48 -14.50 7.01
N PHE A 71 5.70 -14.89 6.62
CA PHE A 71 6.36 -14.35 5.43
C PHE A 71 5.59 -14.60 4.14
N ASP A 72 5.10 -15.82 3.90
CA ASP A 72 4.36 -16.16 2.67
C ASP A 72 3.08 -15.32 2.52
N GLU A 73 2.35 -15.10 3.63
CA GLU A 73 1.18 -14.23 3.63
C GLU A 73 1.56 -12.77 3.37
N ALA A 74 2.67 -12.29 3.93
CA ALA A 74 3.18 -10.95 3.64
C ALA A 74 3.52 -10.79 2.14
N MET A 75 4.16 -11.79 1.54
CA MET A 75 4.48 -11.77 0.12
C MET A 75 3.23 -11.81 -0.76
N GLY A 76 2.22 -12.60 -0.39
CA GLY A 76 0.92 -12.60 -1.07
C GLY A 76 0.27 -11.21 -1.07
N GLU A 77 0.28 -10.53 0.08
CA GLU A 77 -0.22 -9.17 0.22
C GLU A 77 0.56 -8.16 -0.64
N PHE A 78 1.89 -8.25 -0.72
CA PHE A 78 2.67 -7.40 -1.63
C PHE A 78 2.34 -7.66 -3.11
N GLN A 79 2.18 -8.92 -3.52
CA GLN A 79 1.83 -9.27 -4.89
C GLN A 79 0.44 -8.75 -5.28
N GLU A 80 -0.53 -8.75 -4.36
CA GLU A 80 -1.83 -8.12 -4.59
C GLU A 80 -1.73 -6.60 -4.81
N LEU A 81 -0.78 -5.94 -4.15
CA LEU A 81 -0.53 -4.51 -4.35
C LEU A 81 0.17 -4.24 -5.68
N LEU A 82 1.07 -5.11 -6.14
CA LEU A 82 1.67 -4.99 -7.47
C LEU A 82 0.63 -5.19 -8.59
N ALA A 83 -0.27 -6.17 -8.44
CA ALA A 83 -1.31 -6.45 -9.42
C ALA A 83 -2.37 -5.33 -9.52
N SER A 84 -2.59 -4.60 -8.43
CA SER A 84 -3.52 -3.47 -8.39
C SER A 84 -3.00 -2.41 -7.42
N PRO A 85 -2.12 -1.51 -7.90
CA PRO A 85 -1.50 -0.47 -7.07
C PRO A 85 -2.52 0.50 -6.47
N PRO A 86 -2.23 1.13 -5.32
CA PRO A 86 -3.10 2.10 -4.66
C PRO A 86 -3.67 3.16 -5.59
N LEU A 87 -2.85 3.78 -6.45
CA LEU A 87 -3.31 4.75 -7.44
C LEU A 87 -4.33 4.16 -8.41
N ALA A 88 -4.08 2.95 -8.93
CA ALA A 88 -5.00 2.29 -9.87
C ALA A 88 -6.36 1.98 -9.20
N ARG A 89 -6.35 1.64 -7.91
CA ARG A 89 -7.58 1.45 -7.11
C ARG A 89 -8.33 2.77 -6.91
N ASP A 90 -7.64 3.84 -6.56
CA ASP A 90 -8.24 5.17 -6.37
C ASP A 90 -8.86 5.71 -7.67
N LEU A 91 -8.13 5.65 -8.80
CA LEU A 91 -8.62 6.11 -10.10
C LEU A 91 -9.87 5.33 -10.53
N ARG A 92 -9.86 4.00 -10.35
CA ARG A 92 -11.02 3.14 -10.65
C ARG A 92 -12.23 3.48 -9.79
N ALA A 93 -12.04 3.68 -8.49
CA ALA A 93 -13.15 3.95 -7.57
C ALA A 93 -13.72 5.36 -7.71
N THR A 94 -12.89 6.34 -8.04
CA THR A 94 -13.31 7.74 -8.21
C THR A 94 -13.80 8.05 -9.62
N GLY A 95 -13.45 7.22 -10.61
CA GLY A 95 -13.69 7.50 -12.02
C GLY A 95 -12.85 8.68 -12.55
N ARG A 96 -11.91 9.19 -11.75
CA ARG A 96 -11.01 10.26 -12.18
C ARG A 96 -10.11 9.75 -13.29
N ARG A 97 -9.88 10.62 -14.28
CA ARG A 97 -8.91 10.39 -15.35
C ARG A 97 -7.77 11.37 -15.16
N LEU A 98 -6.55 10.88 -15.33
CA LEU A 98 -5.38 11.73 -15.47
C LEU A 98 -5.21 12.00 -16.97
N GLU A 99 -5.21 13.28 -17.35
CA GLU A 99 -5.11 13.69 -18.76
C GLU A 99 -3.74 13.36 -19.36
N SER A 100 -2.69 13.37 -18.54
CA SER A 100 -1.34 13.03 -18.96
C SER A 100 -0.98 11.60 -18.57
N LYS A 101 -0.61 10.81 -19.58
CA LYS A 101 -0.01 9.47 -19.38
C LYS A 101 1.32 9.55 -18.63
N ASP A 102 2.08 10.64 -18.79
CA ASP A 102 3.34 10.83 -18.07
C ASP A 102 3.08 11.01 -16.57
N VAL A 103 2.06 11.78 -16.20
CA VAL A 103 1.65 11.95 -14.79
C VAL A 103 1.16 10.63 -14.21
N LEU A 104 0.33 9.88 -14.95
CA LEU A 104 -0.11 8.55 -14.52
C LEU A 104 1.07 7.61 -14.25
N ASN A 105 1.98 7.49 -15.21
CA ASN A 105 3.13 6.61 -15.09
C ASN A 105 4.07 7.06 -13.96
N MET A 106 4.29 8.37 -13.81
CA MET A 106 5.09 8.93 -12.71
C MET A 106 4.51 8.50 -11.35
N LEU A 107 3.22 8.67 -11.13
CA LEU A 107 2.59 8.28 -9.87
C LEU A 107 2.58 6.76 -9.67
N LEU A 108 2.41 5.95 -10.73
CA LEU A 108 2.55 4.50 -10.66
C LEU A 108 3.97 4.07 -10.27
N HIS A 109 5.00 4.72 -10.84
CA HIS A 109 6.39 4.48 -10.45
C HIS A 109 6.60 4.71 -8.95
N SER A 110 5.99 5.76 -8.38
CA SER A 110 6.07 6.01 -6.94
C SER A 110 5.44 4.88 -6.09
N ASP A 111 4.29 4.34 -6.52
CA ASP A 111 3.66 3.21 -5.81
C ASP A 111 4.53 1.95 -5.90
N PHE A 112 5.01 1.61 -7.10
CA PHE A 112 5.82 0.42 -7.33
C PHE A 112 7.16 0.47 -6.60
N ALA A 113 7.86 1.60 -6.63
CA ALA A 113 9.11 1.78 -5.89
C ALA A 113 8.91 1.52 -4.39
N ALA A 114 7.85 2.09 -3.80
CA ALA A 114 7.52 1.88 -2.39
C ALA A 114 7.21 0.41 -2.07
N ILE A 115 6.47 -0.29 -2.94
CA ILE A 115 6.13 -1.71 -2.75
C ILE A 115 7.39 -2.58 -2.84
N TYR A 116 8.19 -2.41 -3.89
CA TYR A 116 9.42 -3.18 -4.09
C TYR A 116 10.47 -2.93 -3.00
N ASP A 117 10.60 -1.69 -2.50
CA ASP A 117 11.46 -1.44 -1.34
C ASP A 117 11.02 -2.27 -0.12
N LYS A 118 9.72 -2.39 0.14
CA LYS A 118 9.24 -3.21 1.27
C LYS A 118 9.39 -4.71 1.03
N MET A 119 9.21 -5.20 -0.19
CA MET A 119 9.51 -6.59 -0.53
C MET A 119 11.00 -6.91 -0.34
N ARG A 120 11.88 -6.01 -0.78
CA ARG A 120 13.33 -6.11 -0.53
C ARG A 120 13.63 -6.19 0.96
N LEU A 121 13.06 -5.29 1.77
CA LEU A 121 13.25 -5.32 3.23
C LEU A 121 12.71 -6.61 3.85
N ALA A 122 11.59 -7.12 3.33
CA ALA A 122 11.01 -8.37 3.81
C ALA A 122 11.96 -9.54 3.55
N CYS A 123 12.39 -9.74 2.30
CA CYS A 123 13.34 -10.78 1.91
C CYS A 123 14.66 -10.71 2.68
N ARG A 124 15.22 -9.51 2.91
CA ARG A 124 16.48 -9.37 3.67
C ARG A 124 16.38 -9.90 5.10
N ARG A 125 15.24 -9.74 5.77
CA ARG A 125 15.06 -10.23 7.14
C ARG A 125 14.93 -11.75 7.21
N GLU A 126 14.47 -12.37 6.13
CA GLU A 126 14.42 -13.84 5.99
C GLU A 126 15.73 -14.44 5.46
N GLY A 127 16.77 -13.63 5.18
CA GLY A 127 18.03 -14.10 4.60
C GLY A 127 17.98 -14.38 3.10
N LEU A 128 16.86 -14.08 2.43
CA LEU A 128 16.63 -14.24 0.98
C LEU A 128 17.35 -13.14 0.20
N THR A 129 18.66 -13.28 0.07
CA THR A 129 19.56 -12.21 -0.41
C THR A 129 19.42 -11.96 -1.91
N GLU A 130 19.20 -13.01 -2.71
CA GLU A 130 19.05 -12.90 -4.16
C GLU A 130 17.73 -12.19 -4.52
N GLU A 131 16.63 -12.58 -3.88
CA GLU A 131 15.31 -11.97 -4.05
C GLU A 131 15.31 -10.53 -3.56
N ALA A 132 15.95 -10.26 -2.42
CA ALA A 132 16.13 -8.90 -1.95
C ALA A 132 16.85 -8.02 -2.97
N GLU A 133 17.92 -8.53 -3.58
CA GLU A 133 18.68 -7.81 -4.60
C GLU A 133 17.89 -7.63 -5.89
N GLN A 134 17.06 -8.60 -6.27
CA GLN A 134 16.10 -8.44 -7.36
C GLN A 134 15.10 -7.31 -7.08
N TYR A 135 14.47 -7.30 -5.90
CA TYR A 135 13.52 -6.26 -5.53
C TYR A 135 14.17 -4.89 -5.35
N ARG A 136 15.45 -4.83 -4.95
CA ARG A 136 16.23 -3.58 -4.95
C ARG A 136 16.32 -2.99 -6.35
N ARG A 137 16.74 -3.79 -7.34
CA ARG A 137 16.86 -3.33 -8.73
C ARG A 137 15.53 -2.84 -9.29
N LEU A 138 14.43 -3.52 -8.98
CA LEU A 138 13.09 -3.10 -9.39
C LEU A 138 12.68 -1.78 -8.71
N ALA A 139 12.94 -1.61 -7.42
CA ALA A 139 12.68 -0.34 -6.74
C ALA A 139 13.47 0.82 -7.38
N ASP A 140 14.78 0.61 -7.63
CA ASP A 140 15.66 1.60 -8.25
C ASP A 140 15.20 1.95 -9.69
N GLU A 141 14.77 0.95 -10.47
CA GLU A 141 14.21 1.19 -11.81
C GLU A 141 12.98 2.08 -11.76
N HIS A 142 12.09 1.85 -10.79
CA HIS A 142 10.90 2.67 -10.63
C HIS A 142 11.22 4.07 -10.11
N ASP A 143 12.19 4.24 -9.20
CA ASP A 143 12.66 5.56 -8.77
C ASP A 143 13.25 6.37 -9.94
N LEU A 144 14.07 5.75 -10.79
CA LEU A 144 14.60 6.38 -12.01
C LEU A 144 13.51 6.70 -13.03
N GLY A 145 12.48 5.86 -13.13
CA GLY A 145 11.28 6.14 -13.94
C GLY A 145 10.52 7.37 -13.44
N TRP A 146 10.32 7.47 -12.13
CA TRP A 146 9.70 8.63 -11.49
C TRP A 146 10.50 9.91 -11.76
N GLN A 147 11.82 9.90 -11.55
CA GLN A 147 12.68 11.08 -11.73
C GLN A 147 12.58 11.64 -13.15
N ARG A 148 12.74 10.77 -14.16
CA ARG A 148 12.66 11.15 -15.57
C ARG A 148 11.32 11.79 -15.94
N LEU A 149 10.22 11.22 -15.45
CA LEU A 149 8.89 11.75 -15.74
C LEU A 149 8.59 13.02 -14.93
N ASN A 150 9.08 13.11 -13.69
CA ASN A 150 8.94 14.30 -12.85
C ASN A 150 9.66 15.49 -13.47
N GLU A 151 10.87 15.31 -14.01
CA GLU A 151 11.56 16.34 -14.79
C GLU A 151 10.74 16.77 -16.00
N LYS A 152 10.21 15.81 -16.78
CA LYS A 152 9.40 16.10 -17.97
C LYS A 152 8.09 16.83 -17.66
N VAL A 153 7.44 16.51 -16.54
CA VAL A 153 6.13 17.08 -16.16
C VAL A 153 6.26 18.49 -15.58
N ASN A 154 7.40 18.82 -14.95
CA ASN A 154 7.63 20.12 -14.32
C ASN A 154 8.46 21.10 -15.17
N CYS A 155 8.88 20.69 -16.37
CA CYS A 155 9.49 21.56 -17.40
C CYS A 155 8.42 22.11 -18.34
#